data_AF-X1FCX9-F1
#
_entry.id   AF-X1FCX9-F1
#
_cell.length_a   1.000
_cell.length_b   1.000
_cell.length_c   1.000
_cell.angle_alpha   90.00
_cell.angle_beta   90.00
_cell.angle_gamma   90.00
#
_symmetry.space_group_name_H-M   'P 1'
#
loop_
_entity.id
_entity.type
_entity.pdbx_description
1 polymer ?
#
loop_
_entity_poly.entity_id
_entity_poly.type
_entity_poly.pdbx_seq_one_letter_code
_entity_poly.pdbx_strand_id
1 'polypeptide(L)'
;MDFKMNNKDVKIEVVFIGKPQWEAGWPYLGFDNNKTINSIKKHLNERFNKIEFNYSEIITTYDNELVNQIKKDIEKADGIIVFTIGHYGDPGIGISFPSTNFRS
;
A
#
# COMPACT_ATOMS: atom_id res chain seq x y z
N MET A 1 -33.38 -16.24 -10.51
CA MET A 1 -32.63 -15.68 -9.38
C MET A 1 -31.16 -15.81 -9.73
N ASP A 2 -30.57 -14.78 -10.32
CA ASP A 2 -29.16 -14.79 -10.71
C ASP A 2 -28.29 -14.53 -9.48
N PHE A 3 -27.66 -15.57 -8.96
CA PHE A 3 -26.54 -15.43 -8.02
C PHE A 3 -25.34 -14.90 -8.82
N LYS A 4 -25.19 -13.57 -8.89
CA LYS A 4 -23.90 -12.96 -9.27
C LYS A 4 -22.90 -13.25 -8.15
N MET A 5 -22.21 -14.37 -8.23
CA MET A 5 -20.92 -14.54 -7.57
C MET A 5 -19.96 -13.53 -8.22
N ASN A 6 -19.81 -12.36 -7.59
CA ASN A 6 -18.67 -11.48 -7.83
C ASN A 6 -17.43 -12.17 -7.25
N ASN A 7 -16.94 -13.21 -7.91
CA ASN A 7 -15.60 -13.69 -7.63
C ASN A 7 -14.66 -12.58 -8.09
N LYS A 8 -13.95 -12.00 -7.12
CA LYS A 8 -12.84 -11.11 -7.45
C LYS A 8 -11.72 -12.02 -7.97
N ASP A 9 -11.35 -11.80 -9.23
CA ASP A 9 -10.48 -12.72 -9.99
C ASP A 9 -8.98 -12.49 -9.70
N VAL A 10 -8.64 -11.32 -9.14
CA VAL A 10 -7.26 -10.88 -8.93
C VAL A 10 -7.13 -10.22 -7.57
N LYS A 11 -6.15 -10.63 -6.78
CA LYS A 11 -5.79 -10.06 -5.48
C LYS A 11 -4.58 -9.16 -5.62
N ILE A 12 -4.71 -7.91 -5.21
CA ILE A 12 -3.63 -6.92 -5.26
C ILE A 12 -3.36 -6.41 -3.85
N GLU A 13 -2.11 -6.52 -3.41
CA GLU A 13 -1.64 -5.89 -2.19
C GLU A 13 -1.30 -4.42 -2.47
N VAL A 14 -1.90 -3.49 -1.71
CA VAL A 14 -1.67 -2.06 -1.82
C VAL A 14 -0.90 -1.57 -0.60
N VAL A 15 0.35 -1.22 -0.81
CA VAL A 15 1.27 -0.74 0.23
C VAL A 15 1.40 0.77 0.14
N PHE A 16 1.22 1.47 1.26
CA PHE A 16 1.48 2.90 1.36
C PHE A 16 2.79 3.14 2.11
N ILE A 17 3.69 3.91 1.52
CA ILE A 17 4.93 4.36 2.16
C ILE A 17 4.87 5.87 2.25
N GLY A 18 5.19 6.44 3.40
CA GLY A 18 5.23 7.88 3.56
C GLY A 18 6.04 8.34 4.75
N LYS A 19 5.99 9.64 5.03
CA LYS A 19 6.54 10.23 6.25
C LYS A 19 5.46 10.26 7.34
N PRO A 20 5.83 10.14 8.63
CA PRO A 20 4.87 10.29 9.72
C PRO A 20 4.26 11.69 9.68
N GLN A 21 2.99 11.80 10.09
CA GLN A 21 2.28 13.09 10.15
C GLN A 21 2.97 14.09 11.11
N TRP A 22 3.78 13.58 12.03
CA TRP A 22 4.50 14.33 13.06
C TRP A 22 5.99 13.99 12.97
N GLU A 23 6.83 15.01 12.75
CA GLU A 23 8.28 14.91 12.96
C GLU A 23 8.69 15.97 13.99
N ALA A 24 9.38 15.55 15.05
CA ALA A 24 9.94 16.43 16.09
C ALA A 24 8.95 17.45 16.71
N GLY A 25 7.68 17.06 16.89
CA GLY A 25 6.65 17.91 17.51
C GLY A 25 5.96 18.91 16.58
N TRP A 26 6.30 18.91 15.29
CA TRP A 26 5.62 19.72 14.28
C TRP A 26 4.69 18.84 13.43
N PRO A 27 3.38 19.15 13.36
CA PRO A 27 2.53 18.49 12.38
C PRO A 27 2.98 18.93 11.00
N TYR A 28 3.03 18.01 10.05
CA TYR A 28 3.20 18.36 8.64
C TYR A 28 1.96 19.16 8.20
N LEU A 29 2.07 20.49 8.23
CA LEU A 29 0.99 21.41 7.93
C LEU A 29 0.66 21.33 6.43
N GLY A 30 -0.52 20.78 6.12
CA GLY A 30 -1.10 20.80 4.76
C GLY A 30 -1.16 19.46 4.03
N PHE A 31 -0.55 18.39 4.55
CA PHE A 31 -0.68 17.05 3.96
C PHE A 31 -1.33 16.09 4.96
N ASP A 32 -2.48 15.54 4.60
CA ASP A 32 -3.19 14.53 5.40
C ASP A 32 -3.06 13.18 4.70
N ASN A 33 -2.19 12.33 5.26
CA ASN A 33 -1.95 10.97 4.75
C ASN A 33 -3.25 10.16 4.70
N ASN A 34 -4.10 10.27 5.72
CA ASN A 34 -5.34 9.50 5.82
C ASN A 34 -6.36 9.93 4.78
N LYS A 35 -6.50 11.24 4.56
CA LYS A 35 -7.39 11.78 3.51
C LYS A 35 -6.96 11.30 2.13
N THR A 36 -5.66 11.31 1.86
CA THR A 36 -5.09 10.86 0.58
C THR A 36 -5.29 9.35 0.39
N ILE A 37 -4.96 8.55 1.40
CA ILE A 37 -5.17 7.09 1.39
C ILE A 37 -6.65 6.76 1.15
N ASN A 38 -7.57 7.42 1.86
CA ASN A 38 -9.01 7.17 1.73
C ASN A 38 -9.51 7.52 0.32
N SER A 39 -9.01 8.59 -0.29
CA SER A 39 -9.34 8.95 -1.66
C SER A 39 -8.85 7.90 -2.66
N ILE A 40 -7.64 7.38 -2.49
CA ILE A 40 -7.08 6.31 -3.33
C ILE A 40 -7.89 5.01 -3.17
N LYS A 41 -8.14 4.58 -1.92
CA LYS A 41 -8.96 3.40 -1.61
C LYS A 41 -10.33 3.48 -2.27
N LYS A 42 -10.99 4.63 -2.16
CA LYS A 42 -12.29 4.88 -2.80
C LYS A 42 -12.20 4.75 -4.31
N HIS A 43 -11.22 5.42 -4.93
CA HIS A 43 -11.07 5.40 -6.39
C HIS A 43 -10.79 4.00 -6.94
N LEU A 44 -9.92 3.23 -6.29
CA LEU A 44 -9.59 1.87 -6.69
C LEU A 44 -10.81 0.94 -6.61
N ASN A 45 -11.53 0.96 -5.49
CA ASN A 45 -12.70 0.11 -5.29
C ASN A 45 -13.87 0.49 -6.23
N GLU A 46 -14.07 1.77 -6.53
CA GLU A 46 -15.11 2.22 -7.47
C GLU A 46 -14.79 1.84 -8.91
N ARG A 47 -13.52 1.90 -9.30
CA ARG A 47 -13.10 1.72 -10.70
C ARG A 47 -12.83 0.27 -11.07
N PHE A 48 -12.39 -0.56 -10.14
CA PHE A 48 -11.99 -1.95 -10.39
C PHE A 48 -12.78 -2.92 -9.50
N ASN A 49 -14.01 -3.23 -9.92
CA ASN A 49 -14.93 -4.10 -9.18
C ASN A 49 -14.57 -5.61 -9.24
N LYS A 50 -13.68 -6.02 -10.15
CA LYS A 50 -13.19 -7.40 -10.28
C LYS A 50 -11.90 -7.68 -9.50
N ILE A 51 -11.29 -6.64 -8.92
CA ILE A 51 -10.03 -6.74 -8.19
C ILE A 51 -10.32 -6.70 -6.69
N GLU A 52 -9.67 -7.59 -5.95
CA GLU A 52 -9.59 -7.57 -4.50
C GLU A 52 -8.35 -6.79 -4.07
N PHE A 53 -8.56 -5.54 -3.66
CA PHE A 53 -7.49 -4.78 -3.02
C PHE A 53 -7.42 -5.11 -1.54
N ASN A 54 -6.28 -5.64 -1.11
CA ASN A 54 -5.90 -5.67 0.29
C ASN A 54 -5.02 -4.46 0.57
N TYR A 55 -5.29 -3.72 1.64
CA TYR A 55 -4.61 -2.46 1.92
C TYR A 55 -3.76 -2.61 3.16
N SER A 56 -2.44 -2.56 3.01
CA SER A 56 -1.52 -2.58 4.15
C SER A 56 -1.63 -1.29 4.97
N GLU A 57 -1.14 -1.36 6.20
CA GLU A 57 -0.90 -0.17 7.01
C GLU A 57 0.20 0.70 6.38
N ILE A 58 0.10 2.02 6.59
CA ILE A 58 1.09 2.96 6.06
C ILE A 58 2.44 2.77 6.77
N ILE A 59 3.48 2.49 5.99
CA ILE A 59 4.85 2.45 6.48
C ILE A 59 5.34 3.90 6.58
N THR A 60 5.41 4.42 7.81
CA THR A 60 5.95 5.77 8.09
C THR A 60 7.35 5.75 8.70
N THR A 61 7.71 4.63 9.34
CA THR A 61 9.02 4.34 9.90
C THR A 61 9.37 2.88 9.59
N TYR A 62 10.65 2.53 9.66
CA TYR A 62 11.07 1.16 9.41
C TYR A 62 10.71 0.26 10.60
N ASP A 63 9.64 -0.51 10.44
CA ASP A 63 9.17 -1.51 11.40
C ASP A 63 9.31 -2.91 10.77
N ASN A 64 10.16 -3.75 11.36
CA ASN A 64 10.43 -5.10 10.86
C ASN A 64 9.20 -6.02 10.92
N GLU A 65 8.33 -5.86 11.92
CA GLU A 65 7.12 -6.68 12.04
C GLU A 65 6.13 -6.32 10.93
N LEU A 66 5.91 -5.02 10.74
CA LEU A 66 5.05 -4.51 9.67
C LEU A 66 5.57 -4.93 8.28
N VAL A 67 6.87 -4.77 8.03
CA VAL A 67 7.49 -5.17 6.76
C VAL A 67 7.37 -6.68 6.53
N ASN A 68 7.55 -7.50 7.57
CA ASN A 68 7.40 -8.95 7.44
C ASN A 68 5.95 -9.37 7.23
N GLN A 69 4.99 -8.67 7.82
CA GLN A 69 3.57 -8.90 7.58
C GLN A 69 3.21 -8.58 6.12
N ILE A 70 3.65 -7.41 5.64
CA ILE A 70 3.43 -6.99 4.25
C ILE A 70 4.05 -7.99 3.27
N LYS A 71 5.25 -8.52 3.56
CA LYS A 71 5.86 -9.58 2.75
C LYS A 71 5.00 -10.84 2.67
N LYS A 72 4.42 -11.29 3.78
CA LYS A 72 3.51 -12.45 3.80
C LYS A 72 2.21 -12.21 3.04
N ASP A 73 1.72 -10.97 3.04
CA ASP A 73 0.49 -10.60 2.33
C ASP A 73 0.74 -10.51 0.83
N ILE A 74 1.91 -9.96 0.43
CA ILE A 74 2.42 -9.96 -0.94
C ILE A 74 2.54 -11.38 -1.50
N GLU A 75 3.07 -12.33 -0.73
CA GLU A 75 3.23 -13.73 -1.17
C GLU A 75 1.90 -14.42 -1.52
N LYS A 76 0.77 -13.89 -1.01
CA LYS A 76 -0.58 -14.41 -1.26
C LYS A 76 -1.35 -13.60 -2.31
N ALA A 77 -0.76 -12.52 -2.81
CA ALA A 77 -1.35 -11.63 -3.80
C ALA A 77 -0.86 -11.98 -5.21
N ASP A 78 -1.69 -11.70 -6.22
CA ASP A 78 -1.34 -11.83 -7.63
C ASP A 78 -0.48 -10.66 -8.11
N GLY A 79 -0.45 -9.56 -7.35
CA GLY A 79 0.33 -8.37 -7.65
C GLY A 79 0.39 -7.37 -6.51
N ILE A 80 1.22 -6.34 -6.68
CA ILE A 80 1.49 -5.32 -5.66
C ILE A 80 1.41 -3.95 -6.30
N ILE A 81 0.80 -3.00 -5.60
CA ILE A 81 0.87 -1.57 -5.92
C ILE A 81 1.50 -0.85 -4.73
N VAL A 82 2.56 -0.11 -4.98
CA VAL A 82 3.23 0.70 -3.96
C VAL A 82 2.93 2.17 -4.22
N PHE A 83 2.26 2.80 -3.27
CA PHE A 83 2.03 4.25 -3.26
C PHE A 83 3.02 4.93 -2.35
N THR A 84 3.83 5.79 -2.96
CA THR A 84 4.75 6.69 -2.26
C THR A 84 4.04 8.03 -2.02
N ILE A 85 3.61 8.29 -0.78
CA ILE A 85 2.80 9.46 -0.40
C ILE A 85 3.51 10.32 0.64
N GLY A 86 3.39 11.65 0.50
CA GLY A 86 4.12 12.62 1.33
C GLY A 86 5.35 13.20 0.62
N HIS A 87 5.97 14.21 1.22
CA HIS A 87 7.12 14.92 0.63
C HIS A 87 8.40 14.09 0.82
N TYR A 88 8.92 13.52 -0.27
CA TYR A 88 10.18 12.78 -0.28
C TYR A 88 11.37 13.75 -0.19
N GLY A 89 11.86 13.98 1.03
CA GLY A 89 13.14 14.63 1.28
C GLY A 89 14.29 13.65 1.59
N ASP A 90 14.00 12.38 1.84
CA ASP A 90 15.02 11.40 2.25
C ASP A 90 14.78 10.02 1.57
N PRO A 91 15.66 9.58 0.66
CA PRO A 91 15.57 8.30 -0.05
C PRO A 91 15.89 7.07 0.82
N GLY A 92 16.12 7.21 2.13
CA GLY A 92 16.50 6.11 3.02
C GLY A 92 15.45 5.02 3.27
N ILE A 93 14.17 5.24 2.94
CA ILE A 93 13.11 4.21 3.05
C ILE A 93 13.05 3.39 1.75
N GLY A 94 14.12 2.65 1.48
CA GLY A 94 14.13 1.62 0.44
C GLY A 94 13.61 0.30 1.00
N ILE A 95 12.36 -0.06 0.69
CA ILE A 95 11.91 -1.44 0.93
C ILE A 95 12.72 -2.34 0.00
N SER A 96 13.62 -3.14 0.57
CA SER A 96 14.32 -4.18 -0.18
C SER A 96 13.35 -5.35 -0.38
N PHE A 97 12.79 -5.42 -1.58
CA PHE A 97 12.12 -6.63 -2.05
C PHE A 97 13.21 -7.65 -2.37
N PRO A 98 13.13 -8.89 -1.86
CA PRO A 98 14.04 -9.94 -2.31
C PRO A 98 13.90 -10.04 -3.84
N SER A 99 15.01 -9.99 -4.54
CA SER A 99 15.05 -10.13 -6.00
C SER A 99 14.47 -11.50 -6.35
N THR A 100 13.19 -11.54 -6.73
CA THR A 100 12.66 -12.68 -7.46
C THR A 100 13.46 -12.77 -8.74
N ASN A 101 14.07 -13.93 -8.99
CA ASN A 101 14.81 -14.24 -10.19
C ASN A 101 13.90 -14.13 -11.42
N PHE A 102 13.67 -12.92 -11.92
CA PHE A 102 13.25 -12.70 -13.28
C PHE A 102 14.43 -13.06 -14.16
N ARG A 103 14.53 -14.35 -14.50
CA ARG A 103 15.31 -14.80 -15.64
C ARG A 103 14.61 -14.28 -16.88
N SER A 104 15.25 -13.32 -17.55
CA SER A 104 14.96 -12.90 -18.92
C SER A 104 15.03 -14.08 -19.89
#